data_AF-A0A2A4V6L5-F1
#
_entry.id   AF-A0A2A4V6L5-F1
#
_cell.length_a   1.000
_cell.length_b   1.000
_cell.length_c   1.000
_cell.angle_alpha   90.00
_cell.angle_beta   90.00
_cell.angle_gamma   90.00
#
_symmetry.space_group_name_H-M   'P 1'
#
loop_
_entity.id
_entity.type
_entity.pdbx_description
1 polymer ?
#
loop_
_entity_poly.entity_id
_entity_poly.type
_entity_poly.pdbx_seq_one_letter_code
_entity_poly.pdbx_strand_id
1 'polypeptide(L)'
;MYNSNINIYRAFRVCFFAFLIGVLLFPFLVNAKTAKKTDTAGADLEKLIYSDDKEGCEKKAGMFVFFSKKYKAGEKSEGYFQFRMLDPLSEMIYARIREKGIEKASIDNMKEYSACIKSAGVYKNPKKERDLTLKHTACAALNDIILETIAGIKKRKKPESLMAKYEHKRIDMTWTNYADIPDMGLYTIAMLYKMAKTEKYENVVLAASNMSATCYMLR
;
A
#
# COMPACT_ATOMS: atom_id res chain seq x y z
N MET A 1 65.65 -9.88 -45.50
CA MET A 1 65.20 -9.64 -44.11
C MET A 1 64.76 -8.18 -44.01
N TYR A 2 63.46 -7.91 -44.04
CA TYR A 2 62.92 -6.55 -43.87
C TYR A 2 62.45 -6.38 -42.42
N ASN A 3 63.11 -5.46 -41.71
CA ASN A 3 62.88 -5.17 -40.30
C ASN A 3 61.88 -4.01 -40.21
N SER A 4 60.60 -4.33 -40.07
CA SER A 4 59.54 -3.33 -39.88
C SER A 4 59.29 -3.11 -38.40
N ASN A 5 60.00 -2.13 -37.84
CA ASN A 5 59.77 -1.63 -36.49
C ASN A 5 58.52 -0.73 -36.51
N ILE A 6 57.33 -1.34 -36.38
CA ILE A 6 56.05 -0.62 -36.31
C ILE A 6 55.89 -0.07 -34.89
N ASN A 7 55.96 1.25 -34.81
CA ASN A 7 55.90 2.03 -33.58
C ASN A 7 54.57 1.79 -32.84
N ILE A 8 54.62 1.03 -31.74
CA ILE A 8 53.50 0.58 -30.90
C ILE A 8 52.55 1.72 -30.48
N TYR A 9 53.07 2.95 -30.39
CA TYR A 9 52.27 4.14 -30.05
C TYR A 9 51.23 4.53 -31.11
N ARG A 10 51.43 4.18 -32.39
CA ARG A 10 50.42 4.42 -33.44
C ARG A 10 49.27 3.42 -33.39
N ALA A 11 49.53 2.16 -33.04
CA ALA A 11 48.51 1.13 -32.90
C ALA A 11 47.56 1.45 -31.73
N PHE A 12 48.10 1.95 -30.62
CA PHE A 12 47.30 2.28 -29.44
C PHE A 12 46.36 3.49 -29.66
N ARG A 13 46.81 4.50 -30.42
CA ARG A 13 45.97 5.65 -30.78
C ARG A 13 44.79 5.27 -31.69
N VAL A 14 44.98 4.34 -32.62
CA VAL A 14 43.91 3.88 -33.53
C VAL A 14 42.84 3.09 -32.75
N CYS A 15 43.25 2.24 -31.80
CA CYS A 15 42.29 1.51 -30.95
C CYS A 15 41.51 2.44 -30.00
N PHE A 16 42.14 3.49 -29.47
CA PHE A 16 41.48 4.43 -28.57
C PHE A 16 40.43 5.31 -29.29
N PHE A 17 40.70 5.73 -30.53
CA PHE A 17 39.73 6.47 -31.34
C PHE A 17 38.54 5.60 -31.80
N ALA A 18 38.77 4.31 -32.10
CA ALA A 18 37.68 3.38 -32.43
C ALA A 18 36.72 3.16 -31.24
N PHE A 19 37.24 3.15 -30.02
CA PHE A 19 36.42 3.00 -28.80
C PHE A 19 35.58 4.26 -28.52
N LEU A 20 36.14 5.47 -28.72
CA LEU A 20 35.42 6.74 -28.53
C LEU A 20 34.27 6.94 -29.53
N ILE A 21 34.43 6.50 -30.79
CA ILE A 21 33.37 6.56 -31.80
C ILE A 21 32.26 5.53 -31.51
N GLY A 22 32.61 4.37 -30.96
CA GLY A 22 31.64 3.37 -30.50
C GLY A 22 30.77 3.87 -29.35
N VAL A 23 31.35 4.54 -28.35
CA VAL A 23 30.59 5.04 -27.18
C VAL A 23 29.65 6.19 -27.55
N LEU A 24 29.98 7.01 -28.56
CA LEU A 24 29.14 8.13 -29.01
C LEU A 24 27.99 7.73 -29.95
N LEU A 25 28.05 6.56 -30.61
CA LEU A 25 27.00 6.10 -31.54
C LEU A 25 26.03 5.06 -30.96
N PHE A 26 26.32 4.50 -29.79
CA PHE A 26 25.40 3.56 -29.13
C PHE A 26 24.07 4.14 -28.57
N PRO A 27 23.88 5.46 -28.33
CA PRO A 27 22.57 5.94 -27.86
C PRO A 27 21.50 5.99 -28.97
N PHE A 28 21.89 5.93 -30.25
CA PHE A 28 20.96 6.21 -31.36
C PHE A 28 20.42 4.98 -32.11
N LEU A 29 20.89 3.77 -31.79
CA LEU A 29 20.39 2.52 -32.41
C LEU A 29 19.55 1.63 -31.48
N VAL A 30 19.28 2.06 -30.25
CA VAL A 30 18.35 1.36 -29.32
C VAL A 30 16.95 1.99 -29.31
N ASN A 31 16.65 2.85 -30.28
CA ASN A 31 15.33 3.48 -30.45
C ASN A 31 14.71 3.08 -31.80
N ALA A 32 14.57 1.77 -32.07
CA ALA A 32 13.76 1.29 -33.19
C ALA A 32 13.36 -0.19 -33.05
N LYS A 33 12.72 -0.56 -31.94
CA LYS A 33 11.78 -1.70 -31.91
C LYS A 33 10.60 -1.36 -30.99
N THR A 34 9.80 -0.42 -31.45
CA THR A 34 8.39 -0.37 -31.03
C THR A 34 7.63 -1.55 -31.63
N ALA A 35 6.61 -1.99 -30.89
CA ALA A 35 5.54 -2.89 -31.32
C ALA A 35 5.84 -4.41 -31.38
N LYS A 36 6.12 -4.97 -30.20
CA LYS A 36 5.24 -6.01 -29.66
C LYS A 36 5.17 -5.83 -28.15
N LYS A 37 4.33 -4.90 -27.70
CA LYS A 37 3.80 -4.94 -26.33
C LYS A 37 2.92 -6.18 -26.30
N THR A 38 3.52 -7.32 -25.97
CA THR A 38 2.78 -8.48 -25.50
C THR A 38 2.18 -8.05 -24.18
N ASP A 39 0.86 -7.90 -24.17
CA ASP A 39 0.01 -7.52 -23.03
C ASP A 39 0.01 -8.55 -21.87
N THR A 40 1.11 -9.28 -21.67
CA THR A 40 1.26 -10.38 -20.70
C THR A 40 2.12 -10.03 -19.50
N ALA A 41 3.06 -9.08 -19.60
CA ALA A 41 3.97 -8.77 -18.48
C ALA A 41 3.30 -8.04 -17.29
N GLY A 42 2.20 -7.32 -17.53
CA GLY A 42 1.42 -6.65 -16.47
C GLY A 42 0.44 -7.58 -15.76
N ALA A 43 -0.17 -8.52 -16.50
CA ALA A 43 -1.14 -9.47 -15.96
C ALA A 43 -0.49 -10.58 -15.09
N ASP A 44 0.79 -10.91 -15.33
CA ASP A 44 1.53 -11.93 -14.58
C ASP A 44 2.17 -11.41 -13.28
N LEU A 45 2.48 -10.12 -13.18
CA LEU A 45 3.04 -9.50 -11.95
C LEU A 45 1.96 -9.28 -10.87
N GLU A 46 0.75 -9.03 -11.33
CA GLU A 46 -0.46 -8.76 -10.53
C GLU A 46 -1.00 -10.03 -9.85
N LYS A 47 -0.87 -11.20 -10.49
CA LYS A 47 -1.07 -12.53 -9.87
C LYS A 47 0.07 -12.93 -8.92
N LEU A 48 1.29 -12.45 -9.15
CA LEU A 48 2.50 -12.83 -8.41
C LEU A 48 2.63 -12.15 -7.03
N ILE A 49 2.06 -10.95 -6.85
CA ILE A 49 2.20 -10.16 -5.61
C ILE A 49 1.10 -10.52 -4.58
N TYR A 50 -0.04 -11.05 -5.04
CA TYR A 50 -1.21 -11.36 -4.23
C TYR A 50 -1.84 -12.68 -4.68
N SER A 51 -1.22 -13.81 -4.33
CA SER A 51 -1.65 -15.14 -4.76
C SER A 51 -3.00 -15.62 -4.18
N ASP A 52 -3.60 -14.83 -3.29
CA ASP A 52 -4.86 -15.10 -2.60
C ASP A 52 -5.65 -13.79 -2.46
N ASP A 53 -6.81 -13.67 -3.12
CA ASP A 53 -7.55 -12.39 -3.32
C ASP A 53 -7.74 -11.61 -2.01
N LYS A 54 -8.14 -12.30 -0.94
CA LYS A 54 -8.37 -11.71 0.39
C LYS A 54 -7.09 -11.22 1.07
N GLU A 55 -6.03 -12.02 1.04
CA GLU A 55 -4.70 -11.65 1.55
C GLU A 55 -4.11 -10.49 0.75
N GLY A 56 -4.43 -10.42 -0.54
CA GLY A 56 -4.08 -9.32 -1.43
C GLY A 56 -4.66 -7.99 -1.00
N CYS A 57 -5.94 -7.98 -0.62
CA CYS A 57 -6.56 -6.79 -0.05
C CYS A 57 -5.82 -6.34 1.22
N GLU A 58 -5.47 -7.27 2.14
CA GLU A 58 -4.80 -6.95 3.43
C GLU A 58 -3.46 -6.24 3.19
N LYS A 59 -2.66 -6.79 2.29
CA LYS A 59 -1.37 -6.22 1.92
C LYS A 59 -1.52 -4.85 1.26
N LYS A 60 -2.51 -4.64 0.37
CA LYS A 60 -2.78 -3.33 -0.24
C LYS A 60 -3.10 -2.26 0.82
N ALA A 61 -3.93 -2.58 1.80
CA ALA A 61 -4.24 -1.64 2.89
C ALA A 61 -3.01 -1.32 3.75
N GLY A 62 -2.22 -2.33 4.11
CA GLY A 62 -0.97 -2.14 4.85
C GLY A 62 0.03 -1.27 4.09
N MET A 63 0.18 -1.49 2.79
CA MET A 63 1.02 -0.69 1.91
C MET A 63 0.55 0.77 1.85
N PHE A 64 -0.74 1.02 1.64
CA PHE A 64 -1.27 2.38 1.64
C PHE A 64 -0.95 3.13 2.94
N VAL A 65 -1.19 2.49 4.09
CA VAL A 65 -0.87 3.04 5.40
C VAL A 65 0.63 3.36 5.51
N PHE A 66 1.49 2.45 5.07
CA PHE A 66 2.93 2.66 5.08
C PHE A 66 3.33 3.90 4.23
N PHE A 67 2.83 4.01 2.99
CA PHE A 67 3.12 5.17 2.14
C PHE A 67 2.56 6.47 2.67
N SER A 68 1.36 6.45 3.24
CA SER A 68 0.77 7.66 3.83
C SER A 68 1.62 8.22 4.98
N LYS A 69 2.23 7.36 5.80
CA LYS A 69 3.17 7.77 6.85
C LYS A 69 4.45 8.36 6.27
N LYS A 70 5.03 7.70 5.25
CA LYS A 70 6.26 8.15 4.59
C LYS A 70 6.08 9.47 3.84
N TYR A 71 4.97 9.61 3.13
CA TYR A 71 4.59 10.87 2.49
C TYR A 71 4.56 12.03 3.47
N LYS A 72 3.92 11.83 4.64
CA LYS A 72 3.85 12.86 5.67
C LYS A 72 5.23 13.22 6.24
N ALA A 73 6.16 12.26 6.27
CA ALA A 73 7.54 12.49 6.69
C ALA A 73 8.41 13.15 5.59
N GLY A 74 7.88 13.41 4.39
CA GLY A 74 8.64 13.92 3.25
C GLY A 74 9.59 12.89 2.64
N GLU A 75 9.42 11.61 2.99
CA GLU A 75 10.23 10.51 2.49
C GLU A 75 9.72 10.07 1.10
N LYS A 76 10.66 9.91 0.15
CA LYS A 76 10.38 9.37 -1.20
C LYS A 76 9.93 7.90 -1.13
N SER A 77 9.44 7.35 -2.23
CA SER A 77 9.16 5.90 -2.40
C SER A 77 10.42 5.09 -2.71
N GLU A 78 11.44 5.74 -3.27
CA GLU A 78 12.66 5.11 -3.76
C GLU A 78 13.39 4.38 -2.61
N GLY A 79 13.57 3.06 -2.75
CA GLY A 79 14.31 2.23 -1.80
C GLY A 79 13.47 1.58 -0.69
N TYR A 80 12.19 1.92 -0.54
CA TYR A 80 11.30 1.23 0.42
C TYR A 80 10.82 -0.13 -0.09
N PHE A 81 11.06 -0.40 -1.37
CA PHE A 81 10.84 -1.69 -1.97
C PHE A 81 12.14 -2.30 -2.41
N GLN A 82 12.40 -3.50 -1.91
CA GLN A 82 13.46 -4.36 -2.43
C GLN A 82 13.08 -4.92 -3.82
N PHE A 83 11.82 -4.78 -4.23
CA PHE A 83 11.29 -5.31 -5.48
C PHE A 83 10.84 -4.17 -6.42
N ARG A 84 11.56 -3.97 -7.53
CA ARG A 84 11.21 -2.98 -8.57
C ARG A 84 9.77 -3.10 -9.10
N MET A 85 9.17 -4.27 -9.00
CA MET A 85 7.76 -4.50 -9.40
C MET A 85 6.74 -3.76 -8.54
N LEU A 86 7.10 -3.32 -7.33
CA LEU A 86 6.21 -2.61 -6.41
C LEU A 86 6.29 -1.09 -6.55
N ASP A 87 7.31 -0.58 -7.27
CA ASP A 87 7.50 0.86 -7.51
C ASP A 87 6.25 1.50 -8.16
N PRO A 88 5.60 0.91 -9.18
CA PRO A 88 4.39 1.49 -9.77
C PRO A 88 3.24 1.64 -8.79
N LEU A 89 3.04 0.65 -7.91
CA LEU A 89 1.99 0.69 -6.88
C LEU A 89 2.24 1.82 -5.88
N SER A 90 3.51 2.03 -5.52
CA SER A 90 3.91 3.10 -4.61
C SER A 90 3.65 4.49 -5.19
N GLU A 91 4.03 4.71 -6.44
CA GLU A 91 3.81 5.98 -7.13
C GLU A 91 2.32 6.28 -7.29
N MET A 92 1.50 5.25 -7.55
CA MET A 92 0.04 5.40 -7.57
C MET A 92 -0.52 5.87 -6.23
N ILE A 93 -0.03 5.31 -5.11
CA ILE A 93 -0.48 5.70 -3.78
C ILE A 93 -0.04 7.13 -3.44
N TYR A 94 1.21 7.48 -3.72
CA TYR A 94 1.72 8.84 -3.54
C TYR A 94 0.97 9.86 -4.40
N ALA A 95 0.71 9.55 -5.68
CA ALA A 95 -0.07 10.39 -6.57
C ALA A 95 -1.48 10.63 -6.02
N ARG A 96 -2.15 9.57 -5.55
CA ARG A 96 -3.47 9.67 -4.91
C ARG A 96 -3.46 10.60 -3.70
N ILE A 97 -2.44 10.50 -2.84
CA ILE A 97 -2.31 11.37 -1.66
C ILE A 97 -2.06 12.83 -2.07
N ARG A 98 -1.20 13.08 -3.08
CA ARG A 98 -0.94 14.43 -3.62
C ARG A 98 -2.19 15.07 -4.21
N GLU A 99 -2.97 14.32 -4.98
CA GLU A 99 -4.16 14.81 -5.68
C GLU A 99 -5.32 15.11 -4.72
N LYS A 100 -5.60 14.18 -3.80
CA LYS A 100 -6.82 14.22 -2.98
C LYS A 100 -6.59 14.71 -1.55
N GLY A 101 -5.34 14.82 -1.13
CA GLY A 101 -4.97 15.02 0.27
C GLY A 101 -5.02 13.71 1.08
N ILE A 102 -4.22 13.65 2.15
CA ILE A 102 -4.05 12.44 2.97
C ILE A 102 -5.36 12.02 3.66
N GLU A 103 -6.18 12.97 4.12
CA GLU A 103 -7.48 12.68 4.74
C GLU A 103 -8.38 11.87 3.80
N LYS A 104 -8.65 12.42 2.61
CA LYS A 104 -9.58 11.82 1.65
C LYS A 104 -9.02 10.50 1.13
N ALA A 105 -7.72 10.45 0.83
CA ALA A 105 -7.06 9.22 0.39
C ALA A 105 -7.17 8.10 1.43
N SER A 106 -7.00 8.40 2.72
CA SER A 106 -7.16 7.42 3.81
C SER A 106 -8.58 6.93 3.98
N ILE A 107 -9.59 7.82 3.91
CA ILE A 107 -11.00 7.42 3.97
C ILE A 107 -11.39 6.55 2.78
N ASP A 108 -10.98 6.95 1.58
CA ASP A 108 -11.24 6.19 0.35
C ASP A 108 -10.57 4.81 0.43
N ASN A 109 -9.32 4.73 0.93
CA ASN A 109 -8.62 3.47 1.13
C ASN A 109 -9.35 2.54 2.12
N MET A 110 -9.84 3.04 3.26
CA MET A 110 -10.63 2.23 4.21
C MET A 110 -11.90 1.66 3.58
N LYS A 111 -12.56 2.42 2.68
CA LYS A 111 -13.76 1.98 1.96
C LYS A 111 -13.43 0.98 0.85
N GLU A 112 -12.44 1.30 0.01
CA GLU A 112 -11.96 0.43 -1.07
C GLU A 112 -11.51 -0.92 -0.52
N TYR A 113 -10.81 -0.93 0.60
CA TYR A 113 -10.40 -2.15 1.28
C TYR A 113 -11.60 -3.01 1.71
N SER A 114 -12.59 -2.40 2.37
CA SER A 114 -13.80 -3.13 2.79
C SER A 114 -14.57 -3.71 1.61
N ALA A 115 -14.61 -2.99 0.49
CA ALA A 115 -15.21 -3.47 -0.75
C ALA A 115 -14.40 -4.62 -1.38
N CYS A 116 -13.07 -4.50 -1.46
CA CYS A 116 -12.15 -5.51 -1.98
C CYS A 116 -12.39 -6.87 -1.32
N ILE A 117 -12.46 -6.89 0.01
CA ILE A 117 -12.71 -8.11 0.79
C ILE A 117 -14.08 -8.74 0.50
N LYS A 118 -15.13 -7.92 0.36
CA LYS A 118 -16.47 -8.41 0.02
C LYS A 118 -16.53 -9.04 -1.37
N SER A 119 -15.73 -8.55 -2.31
CA SER A 119 -15.67 -9.03 -3.70
C SER A 119 -14.63 -10.12 -3.94
N ALA A 120 -13.74 -10.38 -2.99
CA ALA A 120 -12.67 -11.37 -3.15
C ALA A 120 -13.23 -12.80 -3.20
N GLY A 121 -12.66 -13.66 -4.04
CA GLY A 121 -13.09 -15.04 -4.19
C GLY A 121 -12.92 -15.92 -2.94
N VAL A 122 -13.38 -17.16 -3.04
CA VAL A 122 -13.30 -18.15 -1.96
C VAL A 122 -11.91 -18.77 -1.92
N TYR A 123 -11.37 -18.96 -0.71
CA TYR A 123 -10.11 -19.65 -0.52
C TYR A 123 -10.21 -21.16 -0.81
N LYS A 124 -9.21 -21.74 -1.48
CA LYS A 124 -9.20 -23.18 -1.83
C LYS A 124 -9.18 -24.11 -0.61
N ASN A 125 -8.56 -23.68 0.49
CA ASN A 125 -8.53 -24.42 1.75
C ASN A 125 -9.73 -24.02 2.64
N PRO A 126 -10.66 -24.94 2.95
CA PRO A 126 -11.86 -24.64 3.74
C PRO A 126 -11.60 -24.09 5.14
N LYS A 127 -10.54 -24.55 5.81
CA LYS A 127 -10.18 -24.05 7.15
C LYS A 127 -9.70 -22.60 7.06
N LYS A 128 -8.77 -22.31 6.14
CA LYS A 128 -8.28 -20.94 5.91
C LYS A 128 -9.39 -20.01 5.40
N GLU A 129 -10.33 -20.51 4.60
CA GLU A 129 -11.52 -19.74 4.18
C GLU A 129 -12.38 -19.32 5.37
N ARG A 130 -12.65 -20.27 6.27
CA ARG A 130 -13.42 -20.00 7.50
C ARG A 130 -12.73 -18.95 8.35
N ASP A 131 -11.44 -19.15 8.64
CA ASP A 131 -10.67 -18.26 9.51
C ASP A 131 -10.61 -16.83 8.94
N LEU A 132 -10.35 -16.69 7.63
CA LEU A 132 -10.38 -15.40 6.94
C LEU A 132 -11.76 -14.77 6.99
N THR A 133 -12.83 -15.54 6.76
CA THR A 133 -14.20 -15.01 6.78
C THR A 133 -14.59 -14.47 8.15
N LEU A 134 -14.23 -15.16 9.24
CA LEU A 134 -14.47 -14.69 10.60
C LEU A 134 -13.71 -13.40 10.89
N LYS A 135 -12.42 -13.36 10.56
CA LYS A 135 -11.59 -12.15 10.68
C LYS A 135 -12.14 -10.98 9.88
N HIS A 136 -12.50 -11.20 8.62
CA HIS A 136 -13.01 -10.14 7.75
C HIS A 136 -14.36 -9.60 8.19
N THR A 137 -15.24 -10.46 8.70
CA THR A 137 -16.53 -10.07 9.27
C THR A 137 -16.32 -9.15 10.48
N ALA A 138 -15.46 -9.55 11.41
CA ALA A 138 -15.12 -8.77 12.60
C ALA A 138 -14.53 -7.39 12.23
N CYS A 139 -13.52 -7.38 11.37
CA CYS A 139 -12.86 -6.15 10.98
C CYS A 139 -13.75 -5.24 10.10
N ALA A 140 -14.69 -5.79 9.33
CA ALA A 140 -15.66 -4.98 8.57
C ALA A 140 -16.59 -4.24 9.52
N ALA A 141 -17.09 -4.92 10.56
CA ALA A 141 -17.86 -4.28 11.62
C ALA A 141 -17.04 -3.19 12.33
N LEU A 142 -15.76 -3.44 12.62
CA LEU A 142 -14.88 -2.43 13.23
C LEU A 142 -14.71 -1.22 12.31
N ASN A 143 -14.51 -1.44 11.01
CA ASN A 143 -14.33 -0.37 10.04
C ASN A 143 -15.58 0.52 9.93
N ASP A 144 -16.78 -0.05 10.02
CA ASP A 144 -18.02 0.73 10.08
C ASP A 144 -18.05 1.63 11.32
N ILE A 145 -17.65 1.11 12.50
CA ILE A 145 -17.51 1.93 13.72
C ILE A 145 -16.49 3.05 13.51
N ILE A 146 -15.33 2.74 12.93
CA ILE A 146 -14.27 3.72 12.65
C ILE A 146 -14.80 4.84 11.75
N LEU A 147 -15.42 4.51 10.62
CA LEU A 147 -15.93 5.49 9.66
C LEU A 147 -17.03 6.35 10.27
N GLU A 148 -17.93 5.76 11.06
CA GLU A 148 -18.96 6.51 11.77
C GLU A 148 -18.37 7.43 12.85
N THR A 149 -17.34 6.97 13.56
CA THR A 149 -16.61 7.76 14.56
C THR A 149 -15.94 8.97 13.94
N ILE A 150 -15.22 8.77 12.83
CA ILE A 150 -14.58 9.86 12.08
C ILE A 150 -15.62 10.88 11.60
N ALA A 151 -16.75 10.41 11.05
CA ALA A 151 -17.86 11.28 10.65
C ALA A 151 -18.48 12.03 11.84
N GLY A 152 -18.58 11.38 13.01
CA GLY A 152 -19.02 11.97 14.26
C GLY A 152 -18.09 13.09 14.74
N ILE A 153 -16.78 12.86 14.73
CA ILE A 153 -15.75 13.84 15.08
C ILE A 153 -15.84 15.05 14.14
N LYS A 154 -15.93 14.84 12.82
CA LYS A 154 -16.07 15.92 11.82
C LYS A 154 -17.34 16.76 12.05
N LYS A 155 -18.44 16.10 12.41
CA LYS A 155 -19.73 16.73 12.75
C LYS A 155 -19.78 17.25 14.19
N ARG A 156 -18.70 17.16 14.96
CA ARG A 156 -18.61 17.57 16.38
C ARG A 156 -19.68 16.91 17.27
N LYS A 157 -20.05 15.67 16.96
CA LYS A 157 -20.94 14.88 17.82
C LYS A 157 -20.23 14.54 19.13
N LYS A 158 -21.00 14.46 20.21
CA LYS A 158 -20.51 14.02 21.52
C LYS A 158 -20.11 12.54 21.49
N PRO A 159 -18.96 12.14 22.06
CA PRO A 159 -18.50 10.75 22.06
C PRO A 159 -19.51 9.81 22.74
N GLU A 160 -20.19 10.26 23.79
CA GLU A 160 -21.16 9.47 24.55
C GLU A 160 -22.31 8.98 23.67
N SER A 161 -22.74 9.81 22.69
CA SER A 161 -23.79 9.43 21.75
C SER A 161 -23.38 8.26 20.85
N LEU A 162 -22.10 8.18 20.48
CA LEU A 162 -21.58 7.08 19.68
C LEU A 162 -21.30 5.86 20.55
N MET A 163 -20.72 6.03 21.74
CA MET A 163 -20.45 4.93 22.66
C MET A 163 -21.74 4.22 23.06
N ALA A 164 -22.80 4.95 23.39
CA ALA A 164 -24.11 4.37 23.74
C ALA A 164 -24.71 3.51 22.61
N LYS A 165 -24.41 3.81 21.34
CA LYS A 165 -24.87 3.01 20.19
C LYS A 165 -24.23 1.61 20.18
N TYR A 166 -23.00 1.48 20.69
CA TYR A 166 -22.19 0.27 20.58
C TYR A 166 -21.97 -0.47 21.90
N GLU A 167 -22.39 0.09 23.03
CA GLU A 167 -22.24 -0.49 24.36
C GLU A 167 -22.76 -1.93 24.49
N HIS A 168 -23.83 -2.26 23.75
CA HIS A 168 -24.43 -3.61 23.73
C HIS A 168 -24.21 -4.35 22.41
N LYS A 169 -23.33 -3.86 21.54
CA LYS A 169 -23.05 -4.42 20.21
C LYS A 169 -21.56 -4.74 20.08
N ARG A 170 -21.06 -5.55 21.01
CA ARG A 170 -19.65 -5.98 21.00
C ARG A 170 -19.34 -6.77 19.73
N ILE A 171 -18.26 -6.37 19.08
CA ILE A 171 -17.73 -7.11 17.93
C ILE A 171 -16.80 -8.19 18.48
N ASP A 172 -17.00 -9.43 18.03
CA ASP A 172 -16.06 -10.51 18.33
C ASP A 172 -14.76 -10.31 17.54
N MET A 173 -13.69 -9.93 18.24
CA MET A 173 -12.38 -9.65 17.65
C MET A 173 -11.41 -10.83 17.75
N THR A 174 -11.85 -12.00 18.22
CA THR A 174 -11.01 -13.16 18.55
C THR A 174 -10.07 -13.58 17.41
N TRP A 175 -10.51 -13.39 16.17
CA TRP A 175 -9.80 -13.78 14.95
C TRP A 175 -8.91 -12.67 14.35
N THR A 176 -8.73 -11.57 15.07
CA THR A 176 -8.05 -10.37 14.58
C THR A 176 -6.82 -10.03 15.45
N ASN A 177 -6.03 -9.05 15.03
CA ASN A 177 -4.95 -8.49 15.85
C ASN A 177 -5.41 -7.76 17.12
N TYR A 178 -6.72 -7.58 17.29
CA TYR A 178 -7.32 -6.92 18.47
C TYR A 178 -8.02 -7.91 19.41
N ALA A 179 -7.75 -9.21 19.27
CA ALA A 179 -8.39 -10.26 20.07
C ALA A 179 -8.27 -10.06 21.58
N ASP A 180 -7.17 -9.45 22.04
CA ASP A 180 -6.87 -9.28 23.46
C ASP A 180 -7.49 -7.98 24.04
N ILE A 181 -8.27 -7.22 23.24
CA ILE A 181 -8.95 -6.00 23.65
C ILE A 181 -10.44 -6.31 23.93
N PRO A 182 -10.91 -6.26 25.20
CA PRO A 182 -12.24 -6.74 25.60
C PRO A 182 -13.43 -6.06 24.92
N ASP A 183 -13.31 -4.79 24.55
CA ASP A 183 -14.32 -4.04 23.80
C ASP A 183 -13.65 -3.10 22.80
N MET A 184 -13.24 -3.66 21.66
CA MET A 184 -12.52 -2.91 20.65
C MET A 184 -13.36 -1.79 20.03
N GLY A 185 -14.69 -1.93 19.96
CA GLY A 185 -15.59 -0.91 19.44
C GLY A 185 -15.56 0.36 20.30
N LEU A 186 -15.81 0.21 21.60
CA LEU A 186 -15.76 1.34 22.53
C LEU A 186 -14.35 1.91 22.68
N TYR A 187 -13.34 1.05 22.75
CA TYR A 187 -11.93 1.46 22.78
C TYR A 187 -11.59 2.36 21.59
N THR A 188 -12.01 1.96 20.38
CA THR A 188 -11.76 2.71 19.15
C THR A 188 -12.38 4.10 19.18
N ILE A 189 -13.66 4.17 19.58
CA ILE A 189 -14.37 5.45 19.70
C ILE A 189 -13.64 6.36 20.68
N ALA A 190 -13.35 5.87 21.88
CA ALA A 190 -12.69 6.63 22.92
C ALA A 190 -11.30 7.12 22.49
N MET A 191 -10.50 6.25 21.85
CA MET A 191 -9.15 6.58 21.40
C MET A 191 -9.18 7.67 20.32
N LEU A 192 -10.01 7.53 19.28
CA LEU A 192 -10.09 8.52 18.20
C LEU A 192 -10.61 9.87 18.68
N TYR A 193 -11.60 9.88 19.58
CA TYR A 193 -12.08 11.12 20.20
C TYR A 193 -11.02 11.76 21.12
N LYS A 194 -10.24 10.96 21.85
CA LYS A 194 -9.12 11.47 22.65
C LYS A 194 -8.07 12.13 21.74
N MET A 195 -7.70 11.49 20.64
CA MET A 195 -6.76 12.05 19.66
C MET A 195 -7.29 13.36 19.06
N ALA A 196 -8.58 13.42 18.73
CA ALA A 196 -9.19 14.62 18.14
C ALA A 196 -9.14 15.86 19.05
N LYS A 197 -8.85 15.70 20.35
CA LYS A 197 -8.66 16.84 21.27
C LYS A 197 -7.29 17.51 21.11
N THR A 198 -6.28 16.78 20.65
CA THR A 198 -4.89 17.23 20.63
C THR A 198 -4.28 17.26 19.24
N GLU A 199 -4.82 16.48 18.30
CA GLU A 199 -4.29 16.29 16.96
C GLU A 199 -5.15 16.95 15.88
N LYS A 200 -4.52 17.30 14.76
CA LYS A 200 -5.25 17.71 13.55
C LYS A 200 -6.14 16.55 13.07
N TYR A 201 -7.32 16.87 12.53
CA TYR A 201 -8.29 15.86 12.07
C TYR A 201 -7.68 14.84 11.07
N GLU A 202 -6.82 15.29 10.15
CA GLU A 202 -6.13 14.41 9.20
C GLU A 202 -5.28 13.34 9.91
N ASN A 203 -4.65 13.66 11.05
CA ASN A 203 -3.88 12.72 11.86
C ASN A 203 -4.79 11.70 12.55
N VAL A 204 -5.98 12.12 12.97
CA VAL A 204 -7.00 11.22 13.53
C VAL A 204 -7.47 10.23 12.46
N VAL A 205 -7.71 10.70 11.24
CA VAL A 205 -8.08 9.85 10.10
C VAL A 205 -6.95 8.88 9.73
N LEU A 206 -5.70 9.33 9.76
CA LEU A 206 -4.55 8.46 9.54
C LEU A 206 -4.42 7.38 10.61
N ALA A 207 -4.61 7.74 11.88
CA ALA A 207 -4.62 6.78 12.98
C ALA A 207 -5.73 5.74 12.81
N ALA A 208 -6.93 6.19 12.45
CA ALA A 208 -8.05 5.32 12.13
C ALA A 208 -7.78 4.38 10.94
N SER A 209 -7.15 4.89 9.87
CA SER A 209 -6.70 4.07 8.74
C SER A 209 -5.70 3.00 9.17
N ASN A 210 -4.79 3.31 10.10
CA ASN A 210 -3.88 2.31 10.67
C ASN A 210 -4.66 1.25 11.43
N MET A 211 -5.62 1.64 12.26
CA MET A 211 -6.43 0.68 13.02
C MET A 211 -7.20 -0.26 12.11
N SER A 212 -7.84 0.28 11.07
CA SER A 212 -8.51 -0.53 10.05
C SER A 212 -7.53 -1.53 9.45
N ALA A 213 -6.39 -1.08 8.91
CA ALA A 213 -5.42 -1.98 8.29
C ALA A 213 -4.88 -3.04 9.25
N THR A 214 -4.53 -2.68 10.48
CA THR A 214 -3.98 -3.59 11.49
C THR A 214 -4.97 -4.68 11.88
N CYS A 215 -6.27 -4.38 11.95
CA CYS A 215 -7.28 -5.41 12.22
C CYS A 215 -7.15 -6.60 11.26
N TYR A 216 -6.89 -6.28 9.99
CA TYR A 216 -6.77 -7.24 8.92
C TYR A 216 -5.35 -7.76 8.69
N MET A 217 -4.33 -7.35 9.45
CA MET A 217 -3.02 -8.01 9.33
C MET A 217 -3.09 -9.41 9.97
N LEU A 218 -2.26 -10.35 9.50
CA LEU A 218 -2.17 -11.68 10.12
C LEU A 218 -1.74 -11.54 11.60
N ARG A 219 -2.36 -12.34 12.47
CA ARG A 219 -1.96 -12.50 13.88
C ARG A 219 -0.76 -13.43 13.97
#